data_AF-A0A6B3N9M7-F1
#
_entry.id   AF-A0A6B3N9M7-F1
#
_cell.length_a   1.000
_cell.length_b   1.000
_cell.length_c   1.000
_cell.angle_alpha   90.00
_cell.angle_beta   90.00
_cell.angle_gamma   90.00
#
_symmetry.space_group_name_H-M   'P 1'
#
loop_
_entity.id
_entity.type
_entity.pdbx_description
1 polymer ?
#
loop_
_entity_poly.entity_id
_entity_poly.type
_entity_poly.pdbx_seq_one_letter_code
_entity_poly.pdbx_strand_id
1 'polypeptide(L)'
;MILERIDIHPTHTYKNFQLRCGKPFPFGTTLVPNGVNFSIYSSHANSCTLVLFNKHDPEPIAEITFPDEFQIGDVYCMVVFDLDYENIEYGYRMEGPNSFPAGHWFDKNKILMDPYAKIIGGRDIWGKTPDWNNIYQHRARIAFDDFDWENDRPLEIPPEDMIIYEMHVRSFTRHPSSGVKHPGTFAGIREKIPYLKELGVNAIELMPVFEFDEFENSRPNAETGEMLYNYWGYSTVGFFAPKAGYAATAKFGMQVDEFKNLVKELHKNGIEVILDVVFNHTAEGNERGPYISFRGIDNKTYYMLT
;
A
#
# COMPACT_ATOMS: atom_id res chain seq x y z
N MET A 1 19.67 27.73 22.13
CA MET A 1 20.17 27.81 20.74
C MET A 1 19.93 26.45 20.11
N ILE A 2 18.89 26.34 19.29
CA ILE A 2 18.73 25.18 18.41
C ILE A 2 19.85 25.31 17.39
N LEU A 3 20.74 24.32 17.28
CA LEU A 3 21.68 24.27 16.16
C LEU A 3 20.85 24.18 14.89
N GLU A 4 20.75 25.27 14.13
CA GLU A 4 20.26 25.20 12.76
C GLU A 4 21.20 24.28 11.98
N ARG A 5 20.68 23.15 11.50
CA ARG A 5 21.45 22.27 10.62
C ARG A 5 21.83 23.06 9.37
N ILE A 6 23.13 23.08 9.05
CA ILE A 6 23.70 23.91 7.97
C ILE A 6 23.21 23.46 6.58
N ASP A 7 22.75 22.20 6.44
CA ASP A 7 22.43 21.54 5.18
C ASP A 7 20.93 21.29 4.94
N ILE A 8 20.08 21.52 5.95
CA ILE A 8 18.65 21.20 5.89
C ILE A 8 17.84 22.43 6.28
N HIS A 9 17.56 23.27 5.29
CA HIS A 9 16.59 24.37 5.40
C HIS A 9 15.56 24.32 4.27
N PRO A 10 14.33 24.79 4.53
CA PRO A 10 13.34 25.03 3.47
C PRO A 10 13.85 26.05 2.47
N THR A 11 13.54 25.83 1.20
CA THR A 11 13.84 26.78 0.10
C THR A 11 12.59 27.45 -0.43
N HIS A 12 11.43 26.83 -0.20
CA HIS A 12 10.13 27.24 -0.70
C HIS A 12 9.08 27.12 0.39
N THR A 13 7.97 27.84 0.21
CA THR A 13 6.81 27.77 1.10
C THR A 13 5.53 27.68 0.27
N TYR A 14 4.60 26.83 0.68
CA TYR A 14 3.25 26.77 0.16
C TYR A 14 2.27 26.88 1.33
N LYS A 15 1.52 27.98 1.42
CA LYS A 15 0.70 28.30 2.61
C LYS A 15 1.57 28.18 3.89
N ASN A 16 1.22 27.26 4.79
CA ASN A 16 1.93 26.95 6.03
C ASN A 16 2.95 25.80 5.90
N PHE A 17 3.09 25.19 4.71
CA PHE A 17 4.04 24.11 4.45
C PHE A 17 5.38 24.66 4.00
N GLN A 18 6.45 24.13 4.58
CA GLN A 18 7.82 24.42 4.20
C GLN A 18 8.34 23.30 3.31
N LEU A 19 9.00 23.66 2.21
CA LEU A 19 9.33 22.74 1.12
C LEU A 19 10.77 22.90 0.65
N ARG A 20 11.32 21.83 0.06
CA ARG A 20 12.54 21.88 -0.76
C ARG A 20 12.55 20.76 -1.78
N CYS A 21 13.43 20.88 -2.77
CA CYS A 21 13.74 19.80 -3.70
C CYS A 21 14.17 18.56 -2.89
N GLY A 22 13.54 17.44 -3.23
CA GLY A 22 13.76 16.16 -2.57
C GLY A 22 14.92 15.37 -3.18
N LYS A 23 14.91 14.06 -2.93
CA LYS A 23 15.75 13.09 -3.60
C LYS A 23 14.88 12.16 -4.45
N PRO A 24 15.33 11.81 -5.66
CA PRO A 24 14.57 10.93 -6.53
C PRO A 24 14.51 9.49 -6.00
N PHE A 25 15.49 9.08 -5.18
CA PHE A 25 15.52 7.75 -4.58
C PHE A 25 15.61 7.80 -3.05
N PRO A 26 15.00 6.81 -2.37
CA PRO A 26 14.12 5.79 -2.95
C PRO A 26 12.77 6.39 -3.39
N PHE A 27 12.04 5.67 -4.25
CA PHE A 27 10.66 6.03 -4.61
C PHE A 27 9.70 5.86 -3.42
N GLY A 28 8.57 6.55 -3.48
CA GLY A 28 7.57 6.60 -2.42
C GLY A 28 7.90 7.65 -1.35
N THR A 29 7.52 7.37 -0.12
CA THR A 29 7.81 8.23 1.03
C THR A 29 9.02 7.73 1.82
N THR A 30 9.88 8.67 2.22
CA THR A 30 11.02 8.41 3.11
C THR A 30 11.08 9.48 4.19
N LEU A 31 11.09 9.06 5.45
CA LEU A 31 11.32 9.99 6.55
C LEU A 31 12.73 10.57 6.45
N VAL A 32 12.82 11.88 6.54
CA VAL A 32 14.07 12.64 6.59
C VAL A 32 14.07 13.50 7.84
N PRO A 33 15.23 14.02 8.28
CA PRO A 33 15.25 14.92 9.42
C PRO A 33 14.25 16.08 9.25
N ASN A 34 13.31 16.19 10.19
CA ASN A 34 12.23 17.18 10.24
C ASN A 34 11.26 17.15 9.06
N GLY A 35 11.13 16.06 8.30
CA GLY A 35 10.19 16.03 7.19
C GLY A 35 10.03 14.69 6.50
N VAL A 36 9.33 14.70 5.38
CA VAL A 36 9.07 13.53 4.56
C VAL A 36 9.47 13.85 3.12
N ASN A 37 10.35 13.04 2.56
CA ASN A 37 10.65 13.05 1.13
C ASN A 37 9.60 12.24 0.39
N PHE A 38 8.89 12.88 -0.53
CA PHE A 38 8.00 12.27 -1.51
C PHE A 38 8.74 12.14 -2.83
N SER A 39 8.72 10.97 -3.45
CA SER A 39 9.33 10.72 -4.75
C SER A 39 8.43 9.83 -5.61
N ILE A 40 8.08 10.28 -6.81
CA ILE A 40 7.22 9.54 -7.74
C ILE A 40 7.70 9.72 -9.19
N TYR A 41 7.67 8.60 -9.92
CA TYR A 41 8.04 8.55 -11.34
C TYR A 41 6.83 8.79 -12.25
N SER A 42 7.00 9.64 -13.27
CA SER A 42 6.14 9.70 -14.45
C SER A 42 6.89 10.39 -15.60
N SER A 43 7.03 9.69 -16.73
CA SER A 43 7.76 10.20 -17.91
C SER A 43 6.92 11.06 -18.84
N HIS A 44 5.59 10.94 -18.76
CA HIS A 44 4.68 11.64 -19.67
C HIS A 44 3.77 12.66 -18.95
N ALA A 45 3.88 12.80 -17.63
CA ALA A 45 3.19 13.86 -16.91
C ALA A 45 3.83 15.23 -17.22
N ASN A 46 2.99 16.23 -17.43
CA ASN A 46 3.39 17.63 -17.55
C ASN A 46 3.48 18.30 -16.17
N SER A 47 2.73 17.83 -15.19
CA SER A 47 2.82 18.30 -13.81
C SER A 47 2.36 17.23 -12.82
N CYS A 48 2.90 17.32 -11.60
CA CYS A 48 2.51 16.51 -10.46
C CYS A 48 2.07 17.42 -9.31
N THR A 49 1.03 17.02 -8.59
CA THR A 49 0.56 17.69 -7.37
C THR A 49 0.43 16.69 -6.24
N LEU A 50 1.14 16.91 -5.14
CA LEU A 50 0.98 16.18 -3.89
C LEU A 50 -0.31 16.63 -3.21
N VAL A 51 -1.21 15.69 -2.94
CA VAL A 51 -2.46 15.94 -2.21
C VAL A 51 -2.31 15.37 -0.81
N LEU A 52 -2.51 16.21 0.21
CA LEU A 52 -2.42 15.82 1.63
C LEU A 52 -3.80 15.88 2.27
N PHE A 53 -4.07 14.92 3.15
CA PHE A 53 -5.28 14.79 3.97
C PHE A 53 -4.87 14.56 5.42
N ASN A 54 -5.66 15.05 6.37
CA ASN A 54 -5.64 14.41 7.68
C ASN A 54 -6.25 13.02 7.54
N LYS A 55 -5.80 12.08 8.37
CA LYS A 55 -6.25 10.70 8.36
C LYS A 55 -7.77 10.62 8.46
N HIS A 56 -8.39 9.96 7.48
CA HIS A 56 -9.84 9.78 7.30
C HIS A 56 -10.66 11.04 6.96
N ASP A 57 -10.06 12.23 6.87
CA ASP A 57 -10.80 13.44 6.47
C ASP A 57 -11.21 13.35 4.99
N PRO A 58 -12.44 13.74 4.63
CA PRO A 58 -12.94 13.60 3.26
C PRO A 58 -12.26 14.57 2.27
N GLU A 59 -11.83 15.74 2.76
CA GLU A 59 -11.28 16.83 1.94
C GLU A 59 -9.78 17.00 2.17
N PRO A 60 -9.02 17.40 1.13
CA PRO A 60 -7.59 17.63 1.26
C PRO A 60 -7.30 18.88 2.10
N ILE A 61 -6.27 18.80 2.93
CA ILE A 61 -5.75 19.95 3.68
C ILE A 61 -4.77 20.79 2.82
N ALA A 62 -4.14 20.18 1.82
CA ALA A 62 -3.23 20.84 0.90
C ALA A 62 -3.13 20.12 -0.44
N GLU A 63 -2.91 20.91 -1.50
CA GLU A 63 -2.62 20.44 -2.85
C GLU A 63 -1.39 21.20 -3.33
N ILE A 64 -0.22 20.58 -3.25
CA ILE A 64 1.08 21.19 -3.46
C ILE A 64 1.63 20.71 -4.80
N THR A 65 1.54 21.56 -5.82
CA THR A 65 2.15 21.29 -7.13
C THR A 65 3.67 21.31 -7.01
N PHE A 66 4.34 20.28 -7.54
CA PHE A 66 5.79 20.22 -7.58
C PHE A 66 6.31 21.34 -8.51
N PRO A 67 7.19 22.23 -8.04
CA PRO A 67 7.90 23.16 -8.92
C PRO A 67 8.71 22.43 -9.99
N ASP A 68 8.94 23.06 -11.15
CA ASP A 68 9.70 22.47 -12.26
C ASP A 68 11.12 22.07 -11.81
N GLU A 69 11.74 22.85 -10.93
CA GLU A 69 13.06 22.55 -10.34
C GLU A 69 13.06 21.40 -9.32
N PHE A 70 11.88 20.90 -8.91
CA PHE A 70 11.74 19.72 -8.04
C PHE A 70 11.54 18.43 -8.85
N GLN A 71 11.73 18.51 -10.17
CA GLN A 71 11.78 17.37 -11.07
C GLN A 71 13.23 17.08 -11.49
N ILE A 72 13.67 15.84 -11.29
CA ILE A 72 15.00 15.35 -11.70
C ILE A 72 14.79 14.21 -12.69
N GLY A 73 15.00 14.48 -13.98
CA GLY A 73 14.61 13.55 -15.05
C GLY A 73 13.09 13.35 -15.06
N ASP A 74 12.63 12.11 -15.02
CA ASP A 74 11.21 11.75 -15.00
C ASP A 74 10.65 11.56 -13.58
N VAL A 75 11.34 12.11 -12.57
CA VAL A 75 11.01 11.90 -11.16
C VAL A 75 10.69 13.23 -10.49
N TYR A 76 9.48 13.33 -9.94
CA TYR A 76 9.03 14.43 -9.10
C TYR A 76 9.43 14.14 -7.66
N CYS A 77 10.22 15.02 -7.04
CA CYS A 77 10.73 14.80 -5.69
C CYS A 77 10.72 16.06 -4.80
N MET A 78 10.08 15.94 -3.64
CA MET A 78 9.87 17.07 -2.73
C MET A 78 9.98 16.62 -1.29
N VAL A 79 10.72 17.37 -0.47
CA VAL A 79 10.64 17.24 0.98
C VAL A 79 9.63 18.25 1.51
N VAL A 80 8.69 17.76 2.30
CA VAL A 80 7.76 18.59 3.07
C VAL A 80 8.15 18.50 4.55
N PHE A 81 8.43 19.64 5.16
CA PHE A 81 8.88 19.72 6.55
C PHE A 81 7.70 19.73 7.53
N ASP A 82 7.98 19.31 8.76
CA ASP A 82 7.10 19.39 9.93
C ASP A 82 5.70 18.76 9.71
N LEU A 83 5.64 17.70 8.91
CA LEU A 83 4.43 16.89 8.75
C LEU A 83 4.23 15.96 9.95
N ASP A 84 3.00 15.91 10.47
CA ASP A 84 2.54 14.85 11.37
C ASP A 84 2.31 13.56 10.57
N TYR A 85 3.41 12.87 10.28
CA TYR A 85 3.42 11.70 9.41
C TYR A 85 2.54 10.53 9.91
N GLU A 86 2.20 10.48 11.21
CA GLU A 86 1.34 9.43 11.78
C GLU A 86 -0.16 9.65 11.44
N ASN A 87 -0.55 10.91 11.23
CA ASN A 87 -1.93 11.32 11.01
C ASN A 87 -2.18 11.92 9.63
N ILE A 88 -1.25 11.74 8.68
CA ILE A 88 -1.37 12.20 7.30
C ILE A 88 -1.65 11.03 6.35
N GLU A 89 -2.58 11.26 5.45
CA GLU A 89 -2.80 10.47 4.24
C GLU A 89 -2.42 11.32 3.03
N TYR A 90 -1.90 10.69 1.98
CA TYR A 90 -1.45 11.41 0.79
C TYR A 90 -1.80 10.67 -0.50
N GLY A 91 -1.81 11.40 -1.60
CA GLY A 91 -1.91 10.88 -2.97
C GLY A 91 -1.37 11.91 -3.94
N TYR A 92 -1.53 11.64 -5.24
CA TYR A 92 -1.05 12.53 -6.30
C TYR A 92 -2.14 12.86 -7.31
N ARG A 93 -2.13 14.08 -7.84
CA ARG A 93 -2.79 14.41 -9.11
C ARG A 93 -1.72 14.55 -10.18
N MET A 94 -1.99 14.02 -11.35
CA MET A 94 -1.11 14.12 -12.51
C MET A 94 -1.84 14.79 -13.66
N GLU A 95 -1.23 15.80 -14.25
CA GLU A 95 -1.68 16.41 -15.50
C GLU A 95 -0.73 15.98 -16.62
N GLY A 96 -1.27 15.71 -17.80
CA GLY A 96 -0.51 15.23 -18.95
C GLY A 96 -1.42 15.06 -20.17
N PRO A 97 -0.89 14.53 -21.27
CA PRO A 97 -1.69 14.25 -22.46
C PRO A 97 -2.86 13.32 -22.14
N ASN A 98 -4.06 13.60 -22.63
CA ASN A 98 -5.19 12.68 -22.49
C ASN A 98 -5.64 12.24 -23.88
N SER A 99 -4.95 11.23 -24.41
CA SER A 99 -5.18 10.68 -25.74
C SER A 99 -5.19 9.16 -25.67
N PHE A 100 -6.39 8.60 -25.56
CA PHE A 100 -6.60 7.16 -25.46
C PHE A 100 -5.97 6.37 -26.61
N PRO A 101 -6.07 6.78 -27.90
CA PRO A 101 -5.41 6.07 -28.99
C PRO A 101 -3.88 6.09 -28.92
N ALA A 102 -3.30 7.09 -28.26
CA ALA A 102 -1.85 7.19 -28.04
C ALA A 102 -1.40 6.51 -26.73
N GLY A 103 -2.34 5.94 -25.97
CA GLY A 103 -2.07 5.25 -24.71
C GLY A 103 -1.96 6.16 -23.49
N HIS A 104 -2.32 7.44 -23.59
CA HIS A 104 -2.25 8.38 -22.47
C HIS A 104 -3.61 8.56 -21.80
N TRP A 105 -3.63 8.39 -20.48
CA TRP A 105 -4.82 8.38 -19.64
C TRP A 105 -4.67 9.34 -18.45
N PHE A 106 -4.06 10.50 -18.65
CA PHE A 106 -3.95 11.50 -17.58
C PHE A 106 -5.29 12.19 -17.32
N ASP A 107 -5.69 12.27 -16.05
CA ASP A 107 -6.86 13.05 -15.61
C ASP A 107 -6.55 13.72 -14.26
N LYS A 108 -6.31 15.04 -14.32
CA LYS A 108 -5.98 15.84 -13.13
C LYS A 108 -7.06 15.86 -12.06
N ASN A 109 -8.30 15.51 -12.41
CA ASN A 109 -9.40 15.46 -11.44
C ASN A 109 -9.38 14.18 -10.59
N LYS A 110 -8.55 13.19 -10.94
CA LYS A 110 -8.37 11.96 -10.16
C LYS A 110 -7.24 12.11 -9.16
N ILE A 111 -7.45 11.60 -7.96
CA ILE A 111 -6.40 11.43 -6.94
C ILE A 111 -5.91 10.00 -7.05
N LEU A 112 -4.60 9.85 -7.19
CA LEU A 112 -3.91 8.62 -7.52
C LEU A 112 -3.10 8.18 -6.31
N MET A 113 -3.19 6.90 -5.99
CA MET A 113 -2.45 6.25 -4.93
C MET A 113 -0.98 6.06 -5.35
N ASP A 114 -0.07 6.33 -4.42
CA ASP A 114 1.37 6.14 -4.64
C ASP A 114 1.69 4.66 -4.86
N PRO A 115 2.25 4.26 -6.02
CA PRO A 115 2.53 2.86 -6.32
C PRO A 115 3.58 2.25 -5.36
N TYR A 116 4.32 3.08 -4.63
CA TYR A 116 5.31 2.70 -3.63
C TYR A 116 4.80 2.86 -2.18
N ALA A 117 3.50 3.12 -1.98
CA ALA A 117 2.90 3.20 -0.66
C ALA A 117 3.09 1.88 0.11
N LYS A 118 3.69 1.97 1.29
CA LYS A 118 3.89 0.82 2.19
C LYS A 118 2.68 0.55 3.10
N ILE A 119 1.80 1.53 3.23
CA ILE A 119 0.55 1.44 3.98
C ILE A 119 -0.54 2.06 3.11
N ILE A 120 -1.62 1.32 2.89
CA ILE A 120 -2.80 1.80 2.16
C ILE A 120 -4.01 1.64 3.05
N GLY A 121 -4.75 2.74 3.23
CA GLY A 121 -6.02 2.82 3.93
C GLY A 121 -7.22 2.77 3.00
N GLY A 122 -8.42 2.78 3.59
CA GLY A 122 -9.69 2.77 2.87
C GLY A 122 -10.34 1.38 2.75
N ARG A 123 -9.59 0.31 3.08
CA ARG A 123 -10.09 -1.06 3.28
C ARG A 123 -9.60 -1.65 4.60
N ASP A 124 -9.56 -0.80 5.63
CA ASP A 124 -9.01 -1.12 6.96
C ASP A 124 -9.83 -2.21 7.71
N ILE A 125 -11.07 -2.49 7.28
CA ILE A 125 -11.96 -3.50 7.87
C ILE A 125 -12.55 -4.32 6.73
N TRP A 126 -12.21 -5.62 6.67
CA TRP A 126 -12.69 -6.52 5.62
C TRP A 126 -14.22 -6.51 5.46
N GLY A 127 -14.68 -6.29 4.24
CA GLY A 127 -16.10 -6.40 3.87
C GLY A 127 -16.97 -5.30 4.46
N LYS A 128 -16.38 -4.28 5.09
CA LYS A 128 -17.09 -3.05 5.44
C LYS A 128 -17.30 -2.25 4.16
N THR A 129 -18.56 -2.04 3.79
CA THR A 129 -18.92 -1.26 2.58
C THR A 129 -18.19 0.09 2.59
N PRO A 130 -17.42 0.41 1.54
CA PRO A 130 -16.73 1.68 1.46
C PRO A 130 -17.72 2.82 1.20
N ASP A 131 -17.33 4.03 1.56
CA ASP A 131 -18.06 5.23 1.15
C ASP A 131 -17.73 5.53 -0.30
N TRP A 132 -18.63 5.15 -1.21
CA TRP A 132 -18.49 5.35 -2.64
C TRP A 132 -18.43 6.82 -3.08
N ASN A 133 -18.84 7.75 -2.21
CA ASN A 133 -18.74 9.19 -2.49
C ASN A 133 -17.38 9.77 -2.11
N ASN A 134 -16.52 9.00 -1.41
CA ASN A 134 -15.18 9.45 -1.06
C ASN A 134 -14.34 9.63 -2.34
N ILE A 135 -13.82 10.84 -2.52
CA ILE A 135 -13.01 11.25 -3.67
C ILE A 135 -11.67 10.51 -3.78
N TYR A 136 -11.23 9.86 -2.70
CA TYR A 136 -9.97 9.13 -2.64
C TYR A 136 -10.10 7.81 -1.86
N GLN A 137 -10.34 6.72 -2.60
CA GLN A 137 -10.70 5.40 -2.07
C GLN A 137 -9.52 4.62 -1.45
N HIS A 138 -8.33 4.69 -2.04
CA HIS A 138 -7.14 3.93 -1.65
C HIS A 138 -6.07 4.88 -1.15
N ARG A 139 -6.04 5.11 0.16
CA ARG A 139 -5.32 6.24 0.77
C ARG A 139 -3.90 5.85 1.17
N ALA A 140 -2.88 6.39 0.50
CA ALA A 140 -1.51 6.13 0.91
C ALA A 140 -1.21 6.78 2.27
N ARG A 141 -0.47 6.06 3.11
CA ARG A 141 0.00 6.52 4.43
C ARG A 141 1.51 6.34 4.51
N ILE A 142 2.14 7.13 5.37
CA ILE A 142 3.58 7.08 5.58
C ILE A 142 3.89 5.96 6.57
N ALA A 143 4.78 5.05 6.20
CA ALA A 143 5.22 3.97 7.07
C ALA A 143 6.44 4.38 7.89
N PHE A 144 6.44 3.98 9.16
CA PHE A 144 7.62 4.05 9.99
C PHE A 144 8.39 2.72 9.94
N ASP A 145 9.71 2.79 9.89
CA ASP A 145 10.57 1.60 9.78
C ASP A 145 11.47 1.47 11.01
N ASP A 146 10.82 1.25 12.15
CA ASP A 146 11.44 1.12 13.47
C ASP A 146 11.16 -0.24 14.13
N PHE A 147 10.57 -1.18 13.38
CA PHE A 147 10.20 -2.50 13.88
C PHE A 147 11.42 -3.29 14.41
N ASP A 148 11.33 -3.77 15.65
CA ASP A 148 12.36 -4.60 16.28
C ASP A 148 12.27 -6.07 15.82
N TRP A 149 13.15 -6.43 14.89
CA TRP A 149 13.31 -7.80 14.40
C TRP A 149 14.02 -8.74 15.38
N GLU A 150 14.56 -8.23 16.49
CA GLU A 150 15.41 -8.99 17.41
C GLU A 150 16.59 -9.67 16.66
N ASN A 151 16.63 -11.00 16.63
CA ASN A 151 17.66 -11.78 15.91
C ASN A 151 17.09 -12.49 14.66
N ASP A 152 15.88 -12.14 14.23
CA ASP A 152 15.21 -12.80 13.10
C ASP A 152 16.00 -12.68 11.79
N ARG A 153 16.01 -13.77 11.03
CA ARG A 153 16.61 -13.86 9.69
C ARG A 153 15.79 -14.84 8.85
N PRO A 154 15.77 -14.69 7.51
CA PRO A 154 15.24 -15.73 6.64
C PRO A 154 15.86 -17.09 6.99
N LEU A 155 15.04 -18.15 6.99
CA LEU A 155 15.48 -19.48 7.41
C LEU A 155 16.34 -20.18 6.35
N GLU A 156 16.14 -19.83 5.07
CA GLU A 156 16.86 -20.38 3.92
C GLU A 156 16.80 -21.91 3.86
N ILE A 157 15.60 -22.48 4.09
CA ILE A 157 15.34 -23.91 3.99
C ILE A 157 15.63 -24.35 2.54
N PRO A 158 16.44 -25.41 2.32
CA PRO A 158 16.67 -25.93 0.98
C PRO A 158 15.35 -26.33 0.31
N PRO A 159 15.10 -25.98 -0.97
CA PRO A 159 13.84 -26.29 -1.64
C PRO A 159 13.45 -27.78 -1.61
N GLU A 160 14.43 -28.69 -1.63
CA GLU A 160 14.23 -30.14 -1.52
C GLU A 160 13.70 -30.60 -0.15
N ASP A 161 13.87 -29.80 0.89
CA ASP A 161 13.44 -30.08 2.26
C ASP A 161 12.10 -29.38 2.59
N MET A 162 11.55 -28.57 1.68
CA MET A 162 10.32 -27.81 1.93
C MET A 162 9.07 -28.69 1.87
N ILE A 163 8.20 -28.50 2.85
CA ILE A 163 6.84 -29.01 2.93
C ILE A 163 5.93 -27.80 3.02
N ILE A 164 5.42 -27.38 1.86
CA ILE A 164 4.67 -26.14 1.69
C ILE A 164 3.19 -26.36 2.00
N TYR A 165 2.61 -25.42 2.76
CA TYR A 165 1.17 -25.34 3.02
C TYR A 165 0.59 -24.06 2.42
N GLU A 166 -0.09 -24.18 1.28
CA GLU A 166 -0.84 -23.06 0.69
C GLU A 166 -2.06 -22.73 1.57
N MET A 167 -2.19 -21.45 1.93
CA MET A 167 -3.29 -21.00 2.77
C MET A 167 -3.73 -19.57 2.51
N HIS A 168 -5.03 -19.37 2.68
CA HIS A 168 -5.64 -18.04 2.66
C HIS A 168 -5.68 -17.44 4.07
N VAL A 169 -5.08 -16.25 4.26
CA VAL A 169 -4.99 -15.57 5.57
C VAL A 169 -6.33 -15.53 6.30
N ARG A 170 -7.37 -15.07 5.58
CA ARG A 170 -8.73 -15.01 6.14
C ARG A 170 -9.30 -16.39 6.47
N SER A 171 -9.43 -17.29 5.50
CA SER A 171 -10.11 -18.58 5.69
C SER A 171 -9.50 -19.42 6.80
N PHE A 172 -8.17 -19.37 6.95
CA PHE A 172 -7.44 -20.20 7.91
C PHE A 172 -7.97 -20.11 9.34
N THR A 173 -8.44 -18.92 9.76
CA THR A 173 -8.95 -18.72 11.12
C THR A 173 -10.31 -18.05 11.21
N ARG A 174 -11.00 -17.79 10.08
CA ARG A 174 -12.27 -17.05 10.10
C ARG A 174 -13.42 -17.79 10.78
N HIS A 175 -13.49 -19.12 10.66
CA HIS A 175 -14.58 -19.90 11.22
C HIS A 175 -14.53 -19.88 12.76
N PRO A 176 -15.67 -19.79 13.49
CA PRO A 176 -15.68 -19.73 14.96
C PRO A 176 -14.96 -20.89 15.66
N SER A 177 -14.91 -22.06 15.03
CA SER A 177 -14.16 -23.21 15.54
C SER A 177 -12.65 -23.00 15.61
N SER A 178 -12.11 -21.95 14.99
CA SER A 178 -10.69 -21.60 15.13
C SER A 178 -10.37 -21.20 16.57
N GLY A 179 -11.30 -20.58 17.30
CA GLY A 179 -11.11 -20.16 18.69
C GLY A 179 -10.06 -19.06 18.89
N VAL A 180 -9.59 -18.41 17.82
CA VAL A 180 -8.59 -17.33 17.91
C VAL A 180 -9.26 -16.01 18.31
N LYS A 181 -8.49 -15.10 18.92
CA LYS A 181 -9.00 -13.79 19.33
C LYS A 181 -9.30 -12.87 18.14
N HIS A 182 -8.54 -13.01 17.06
CA HIS A 182 -8.66 -12.16 15.85
C HIS A 182 -8.91 -13.00 14.58
N PRO A 183 -10.14 -13.51 14.36
CA PRO A 183 -10.44 -14.43 13.26
C PRO A 183 -10.20 -13.85 11.87
N GLY A 184 -9.43 -14.57 11.06
CA GLY A 184 -9.14 -14.25 9.67
C GLY A 184 -8.17 -13.07 9.48
N THR A 185 -7.19 -12.96 10.37
CA THR A 185 -6.15 -11.92 10.35
C THR A 185 -4.75 -12.52 10.49
N PHE A 186 -3.70 -11.72 10.23
CA PHE A 186 -2.32 -12.10 10.50
C PHE A 186 -2.11 -12.49 11.97
N ALA A 187 -2.66 -11.72 12.92
CA ALA A 187 -2.66 -12.08 14.33
C ALA A 187 -3.34 -13.44 14.61
N GLY A 188 -4.41 -13.76 13.88
CA GLY A 188 -5.09 -15.06 13.97
C GLY A 188 -4.22 -16.22 13.52
N ILE A 189 -3.46 -16.08 12.43
CA ILE A 189 -2.49 -17.10 11.99
C ILE A 189 -1.46 -17.36 13.09
N ARG A 190 -0.93 -16.31 13.72
CA ARG A 190 0.06 -16.44 14.80
C ARG A 190 -0.43 -17.31 15.95
N GLU A 191 -1.71 -17.21 16.33
CA GLU A 191 -2.33 -18.06 17.36
C GLU A 191 -2.42 -19.55 16.96
N LYS A 192 -2.28 -19.87 15.66
CA LYS A 192 -2.34 -21.21 15.08
C LYS A 192 -1.00 -21.78 14.63
N ILE A 193 0.12 -21.11 14.94
CA ILE A 193 1.46 -21.67 14.72
C ILE A 193 1.63 -23.07 15.35
N PRO A 194 1.14 -23.37 16.58
CA PRO A 194 1.25 -24.72 17.13
C PRO A 194 0.64 -25.81 16.25
N TYR A 195 -0.47 -25.51 15.57
CA TYR A 195 -1.11 -26.45 14.64
C TYR A 195 -0.23 -26.70 13.40
N LEU A 196 0.37 -25.65 12.82
CA LEU A 196 1.27 -25.79 11.67
C LEU A 196 2.48 -26.66 12.01
N LYS A 197 3.04 -26.49 13.22
CA LYS A 197 4.13 -27.33 13.71
C LYS A 197 3.71 -28.78 13.93
N GLU A 198 2.53 -29.01 14.51
CA GLU A 198 1.98 -30.35 14.72
C GLU A 198 1.72 -31.06 13.38
N LEU A 199 1.24 -30.32 12.38
CA LEU A 199 1.05 -30.82 11.02
C LEU A 199 2.38 -31.20 10.34
N GLY A 200 3.49 -30.57 10.76
CA GLY A 200 4.83 -30.87 10.27
C GLY A 200 5.26 -30.08 9.03
N VAL A 201 4.54 -28.99 8.70
CA VAL A 201 4.91 -28.10 7.59
C VAL A 201 6.02 -27.15 8.05
N ASN A 202 6.94 -26.83 7.15
CA ASN A 202 8.07 -25.92 7.42
C ASN A 202 8.07 -24.70 6.50
N ALA A 203 7.07 -24.56 5.64
CA ALA A 203 6.81 -23.36 4.87
C ALA A 203 5.30 -23.15 4.72
N ILE A 204 4.84 -21.90 4.82
CA ILE A 204 3.51 -21.51 4.38
C ILE A 204 3.60 -20.70 3.11
N GLU A 205 2.68 -20.95 2.17
CA GLU A 205 2.48 -20.11 1.00
C GLU A 205 1.18 -19.34 1.20
N LEU A 206 1.31 -18.02 1.36
CA LEU A 206 0.17 -17.15 1.54
C LEU A 206 -0.38 -16.75 0.18
N MET A 207 -1.66 -17.06 -0.06
CA MET A 207 -2.44 -16.41 -1.14
C MET A 207 -2.30 -14.87 -1.04
N PRO A 208 -2.55 -14.11 -2.13
CA PRO A 208 -2.15 -12.71 -2.23
C PRO A 208 -2.37 -11.86 -0.98
N VAL A 209 -1.26 -11.34 -0.44
CA VAL A 209 -1.26 -10.48 0.76
C VAL A 209 -0.94 -9.03 0.47
N PHE A 210 -0.66 -8.67 -0.78
CA PHE A 210 -0.57 -7.26 -1.20
C PHE A 210 -1.96 -6.61 -1.14
N GLU A 211 -2.03 -5.29 -0.99
CA GLU A 211 -3.32 -4.60 -0.93
C GLU A 211 -4.11 -4.85 -2.22
N PHE A 212 -5.37 -5.25 -2.07
CA PHE A 212 -6.36 -5.41 -3.13
C PHE A 212 -7.72 -4.92 -2.62
N ASP A 213 -8.65 -4.64 -3.52
CA ASP A 213 -10.00 -4.24 -3.14
C ASP A 213 -10.95 -5.44 -3.12
N GLU A 214 -11.41 -5.85 -1.93
CA GLU A 214 -12.37 -6.97 -1.84
C GLU A 214 -13.74 -6.64 -2.46
N PHE A 215 -14.06 -5.35 -2.65
CA PHE A 215 -15.32 -4.91 -3.28
C PHE A 215 -15.23 -4.84 -4.80
N GLU A 216 -14.06 -5.07 -5.39
CA GLU A 216 -13.91 -5.20 -6.84
C GLU A 216 -14.89 -6.26 -7.36
N ASN A 217 -15.72 -5.88 -8.33
CA ASN A 217 -16.76 -6.73 -8.93
C ASN A 217 -17.74 -7.35 -7.91
N SER A 218 -17.91 -6.73 -6.73
CA SER A 218 -18.85 -7.18 -5.72
C SER A 218 -20.29 -7.12 -6.21
N ARG A 219 -21.04 -8.19 -5.95
CA ARG A 219 -22.42 -8.36 -6.41
C ARG A 219 -23.14 -9.39 -5.53
N PRO A 220 -24.46 -9.29 -5.35
CA PRO A 220 -25.20 -10.35 -4.68
C PRO A 220 -25.11 -11.65 -5.48
N ASN A 221 -24.91 -12.75 -4.78
CA ASN A 221 -25.04 -14.09 -5.33
C ASN A 221 -26.50 -14.28 -5.80
N ALA A 222 -26.68 -14.79 -7.02
CA ALA A 222 -28.00 -14.94 -7.62
C ALA A 222 -28.90 -15.95 -6.89
N GLU A 223 -28.32 -16.91 -6.17
CA GLU A 223 -29.04 -17.96 -5.45
C GLU A 223 -29.22 -17.62 -3.97
N THR A 224 -28.16 -17.17 -3.29
CA THR A 224 -28.18 -16.94 -1.83
C THR A 224 -28.46 -15.50 -1.44
N GLY A 225 -28.31 -14.55 -2.36
CA GLY A 225 -28.38 -13.10 -2.08
C GLY A 225 -27.19 -12.54 -1.30
N GLU A 226 -26.25 -13.39 -0.87
CA GLU A 226 -25.05 -12.96 -0.14
C GLU A 226 -24.10 -12.16 -1.04
N MET A 227 -23.44 -11.15 -0.49
CA MET A 227 -22.48 -10.36 -1.25
C MET A 227 -21.25 -11.20 -1.61
N LEU A 228 -20.97 -11.31 -2.90
CA LEU A 228 -19.71 -11.85 -3.42
C LEU A 228 -18.64 -10.77 -3.37
N TYR A 229 -17.42 -11.18 -3.02
CA TYR A 229 -16.25 -10.32 -2.92
C TYR A 229 -15.12 -10.90 -3.77
N ASN A 230 -14.17 -10.06 -4.18
CA ASN A 230 -12.84 -10.54 -4.50
C ASN A 230 -12.22 -11.09 -3.20
N TYR A 231 -12.35 -12.40 -3.00
CA TYR A 231 -11.94 -13.03 -1.76
C TYR A 231 -10.45 -13.37 -1.76
N TRP A 232 -9.97 -13.99 -2.85
CA TRP A 232 -8.60 -14.47 -2.99
C TRP A 232 -7.55 -13.37 -3.16
N GLY A 233 -7.90 -12.22 -3.75
CA GLY A 233 -6.99 -11.08 -3.86
C GLY A 233 -6.06 -11.05 -5.07
N TYR A 234 -6.26 -11.91 -6.07
CA TYR A 234 -5.55 -11.87 -7.36
C TYR A 234 -6.00 -10.69 -8.25
N SER A 235 -5.92 -9.48 -7.71
CA SER A 235 -6.18 -8.22 -8.40
C SER A 235 -5.58 -7.08 -7.57
N THR A 236 -4.26 -6.89 -7.71
CA THR A 236 -3.50 -6.06 -6.77
C THR A 236 -3.72 -4.56 -7.01
N VAL A 237 -3.95 -3.84 -5.92
CA VAL A 237 -4.01 -2.37 -5.84
C VAL A 237 -2.63 -1.79 -5.55
N GLY A 238 -1.95 -2.27 -4.51
CA GLY A 238 -0.64 -1.74 -4.08
C GLY A 238 0.36 -2.83 -3.73
N PHE A 239 1.47 -2.89 -4.47
CA PHE A 239 2.47 -3.96 -4.39
C PHE A 239 3.42 -3.87 -3.19
N PHE A 240 3.46 -2.72 -2.50
CA PHE A 240 4.35 -2.48 -1.35
C PHE A 240 3.62 -2.52 0.00
N ALA A 241 2.30 -2.61 -0.01
CA ALA A 241 1.48 -2.58 1.21
C ALA A 241 0.86 -3.96 1.47
N PRO A 242 0.94 -4.49 2.71
CA PRO A 242 0.16 -5.66 3.08
C PRO A 242 -1.32 -5.31 3.16
N LYS A 243 -2.18 -6.28 2.85
CA LYS A 243 -3.63 -6.13 2.82
C LYS A 243 -4.15 -5.69 4.19
N ALA A 244 -4.65 -4.46 4.27
CA ALA A 244 -5.17 -3.85 5.48
C ALA A 244 -6.32 -4.67 6.08
N GLY A 245 -7.23 -5.19 5.24
CA GLY A 245 -8.35 -6.04 5.67
C GLY A 245 -7.94 -7.37 6.32
N TYR A 246 -6.67 -7.76 6.24
CA TYR A 246 -6.10 -8.93 6.92
C TYR A 246 -5.38 -8.61 8.23
N ALA A 247 -5.24 -7.35 8.62
CA ALA A 247 -4.66 -6.99 9.91
C ALA A 247 -5.74 -6.64 10.94
N ALA A 248 -5.63 -7.19 12.16
CA ALA A 248 -6.47 -6.81 13.29
C ALA A 248 -6.26 -5.34 13.72
N THR A 249 -5.10 -4.79 13.38
CA THR A 249 -4.62 -3.46 13.78
C THR A 249 -4.68 -2.41 12.65
N ALA A 250 -5.21 -2.74 11.46
CA ALA A 250 -5.21 -1.84 10.30
C ALA A 250 -5.86 -0.47 10.54
N LYS A 251 -6.89 -0.39 11.41
CA LYS A 251 -7.51 0.90 11.81
C LYS A 251 -6.51 1.89 12.43
N PHE A 252 -5.36 1.40 12.92
CA PHE A 252 -4.28 2.22 13.45
C PHE A 252 -3.16 2.46 12.43
N GLY A 253 -3.20 1.82 11.26
CA GLY A 253 -2.14 1.87 10.25
C GLY A 253 -1.00 0.88 10.50
N MET A 254 -1.20 -0.11 11.37
CA MET A 254 -0.14 -1.03 11.82
C MET A 254 -0.12 -2.36 11.05
N GLN A 255 -0.75 -2.45 9.88
CA GLN A 255 -0.77 -3.69 9.10
C GLN A 255 0.63 -4.17 8.70
N VAL A 256 1.59 -3.23 8.52
CA VAL A 256 2.99 -3.54 8.24
C VAL A 256 3.61 -4.26 9.44
N ASP A 257 3.51 -3.70 10.63
CA ASP A 257 4.10 -4.29 11.83
C ASP A 257 3.41 -5.60 12.24
N GLU A 258 2.09 -5.70 12.05
CA GLU A 258 1.37 -6.95 12.31
C GLU A 258 1.85 -8.08 11.38
N PHE A 259 2.11 -7.76 10.11
CA PHE A 259 2.67 -8.72 9.15
C PHE A 259 4.13 -9.07 9.47
N LYS A 260 4.99 -8.08 9.74
CA LYS A 260 6.38 -8.30 10.18
C LYS A 260 6.44 -9.21 11.41
N ASN A 261 5.56 -8.97 12.38
CA ASN A 261 5.45 -9.77 13.59
C ASN A 261 4.93 -11.20 13.33
N LEU A 262 4.03 -11.41 12.36
CA LEU A 262 3.66 -12.77 11.93
C LEU A 262 4.88 -13.50 11.36
N VAL A 263 5.62 -12.87 10.44
CA VAL A 263 6.82 -13.45 9.82
C VAL A 263 7.85 -13.82 10.89
N LYS A 264 8.19 -12.89 11.79
CA LYS A 264 9.12 -13.12 12.90
C LYS A 264 8.71 -14.33 13.76
N GLU A 265 7.42 -14.47 14.08
CA GLU A 265 6.95 -15.57 14.92
C GLU A 265 6.88 -16.92 14.18
N LEU A 266 6.64 -16.92 12.87
CA LEU A 266 6.76 -18.12 12.03
C LEU A 266 8.22 -18.58 11.92
N HIS A 267 9.14 -17.67 11.65
CA HIS A 267 10.58 -17.96 11.59
C HIS A 267 11.12 -18.51 12.91
N LYS A 268 10.75 -17.91 14.05
CA LYS A 268 11.08 -18.44 15.39
C LYS A 268 10.61 -19.90 15.59
N ASN A 269 9.64 -20.35 14.81
CA ASN A 269 9.09 -21.70 14.86
C ASN A 269 9.54 -22.60 13.69
N GLY A 270 10.53 -22.16 12.90
CA GLY A 270 11.09 -22.94 11.80
C GLY A 270 10.16 -23.03 10.58
N ILE A 271 9.29 -22.03 10.39
CA ILE A 271 8.33 -21.97 9.29
C ILE A 271 8.68 -20.79 8.38
N GLU A 272 9.03 -21.07 7.13
CA GLU A 272 9.22 -20.05 6.10
C GLU A 272 7.91 -19.44 5.59
N VAL A 273 8.01 -18.25 5.03
CA VAL A 273 6.88 -17.52 4.45
C VAL A 273 7.15 -17.27 2.97
N ILE A 274 6.33 -17.87 2.12
CA ILE A 274 6.29 -17.67 0.68
C ILE A 274 5.05 -16.81 0.36
N LEU A 275 5.22 -15.82 -0.51
CA LEU A 275 4.12 -14.94 -0.93
C LEU A 275 3.74 -15.26 -2.36
N ASP A 276 2.45 -15.53 -2.59
CA ASP A 276 1.88 -15.46 -3.92
C ASP A 276 1.83 -13.98 -4.38
N VAL A 277 2.46 -13.70 -5.52
CA VAL A 277 2.65 -12.34 -6.06
C VAL A 277 2.13 -12.22 -7.49
N VAL A 278 1.35 -11.17 -7.74
CA VAL A 278 0.62 -10.99 -9.00
C VAL A 278 1.13 -9.76 -9.77
N PHE A 279 2.35 -9.84 -10.31
CA PHE A 279 2.94 -8.72 -11.06
C PHE A 279 2.49 -8.61 -12.52
N ASN A 280 1.66 -9.53 -13.00
CA ASN A 280 1.27 -9.63 -14.41
C ASN A 280 0.06 -8.76 -14.79
N HIS A 281 -0.73 -8.27 -13.82
CA HIS A 281 -1.82 -7.32 -14.02
C HIS A 281 -2.14 -6.56 -12.71
N THR A 282 -3.10 -5.63 -12.75
CA THR A 282 -3.52 -4.82 -11.59
C THR A 282 -5.04 -4.73 -11.48
N ALA A 283 -5.53 -4.20 -10.36
CA ALA A 283 -6.95 -3.89 -10.12
C ALA A 283 -7.53 -2.75 -10.98
N GLU A 284 -6.72 -2.06 -11.78
CA GLU A 284 -7.25 -1.03 -12.68
C GLU A 284 -7.93 -1.62 -13.93
N GLY A 285 -7.73 -2.92 -14.19
CA GLY A 285 -8.35 -3.63 -15.31
C GLY A 285 -8.07 -2.97 -16.66
N ASN A 286 -9.08 -2.95 -17.53
CA ASN A 286 -9.01 -2.35 -18.86
C ASN A 286 -9.56 -0.90 -18.89
N GLU A 287 -9.84 -0.36 -20.06
CA GLU A 287 -10.35 1.00 -20.30
C GLU A 287 -11.64 1.35 -19.54
N ARG A 288 -12.39 0.34 -19.08
CA ARG A 288 -13.62 0.50 -18.29
C ARG A 288 -13.40 0.38 -16.77
N GLY A 289 -12.18 0.07 -16.35
CA GLY A 289 -11.82 -0.03 -14.94
C GLY A 289 -11.56 1.33 -14.29
N PRO A 290 -11.27 1.32 -12.97
CA PRO A 290 -11.10 2.54 -12.20
C PRO A 290 -9.77 3.25 -12.45
N TYR A 291 -9.69 4.51 -12.02
CA TYR A 291 -8.41 5.20 -11.79
C TYR A 291 -8.03 5.00 -10.33
N ILE A 292 -6.92 4.31 -10.10
CA ILE A 292 -6.42 4.02 -8.77
C ILE A 292 -5.00 4.58 -8.61
N SER A 293 -4.10 4.25 -9.53
CA SER A 293 -2.67 4.55 -9.43
C SER A 293 -2.05 4.62 -10.84
N PHE A 294 -1.50 3.51 -11.33
CA PHE A 294 -0.62 3.42 -12.50
C PHE A 294 -1.16 4.09 -13.77
N ARG A 295 -2.45 3.89 -14.09
CA ARG A 295 -3.11 4.45 -15.28
C ARG A 295 -3.02 5.97 -15.31
N GLY A 296 -3.39 6.60 -14.20
CA GLY A 296 -3.36 8.06 -14.10
C GLY A 296 -1.95 8.61 -13.90
N ILE A 297 -1.01 7.80 -13.42
CA ILE A 297 0.39 8.20 -13.19
C ILE A 297 1.17 8.19 -14.48
N ASP A 298 1.17 7.09 -15.23
CA ASP A 298 1.85 6.96 -16.51
C ASP A 298 1.44 5.65 -17.22
N ASN A 299 0.21 5.61 -17.75
CA ASN A 299 -0.38 4.40 -18.37
C ASN A 299 0.53 3.69 -19.38
N LYS A 300 1.26 4.45 -20.19
CA LYS A 300 2.14 3.92 -21.25
C LYS A 300 3.43 3.30 -20.71
N THR A 301 3.86 3.73 -19.53
CA THR A 301 5.00 3.10 -18.84
C THR A 301 4.58 1.81 -18.15
N TYR A 302 3.43 1.81 -17.46
CA TYR A 302 3.07 0.69 -16.59
C TYR A 302 2.30 -0.45 -17.26
N TYR A 303 1.58 -0.19 -18.37
CA TYR A 303 0.78 -1.21 -19.05
C TYR A 303 1.29 -1.51 -20.46
N MET A 304 1.24 -2.79 -20.84
CA MET A 304 1.38 -3.19 -22.23
C MET A 304 0.11 -2.81 -23.00
N LEU A 305 0.25 -1.97 -24.02
CA LEU A 305 -0.85 -1.46 -24.82
C LEU A 305 -0.86 -2.11 -26.21
N THR A 306 -2.06 -2.43 -26.70
CA THR A 306 -2.30 -3.02 -28.02
C THR A 306 -2.91 -2.04 -28.99
#